data_AF-A0A5J4QEK7-F1
#
_entry.id   AF-A0A5J4QEK7-F1
#
_cell.length_a   1.000
_cell.length_b   1.000
_cell.length_c   1.000
_cell.angle_alpha   90.00
_cell.angle_beta   90.00
_cell.angle_gamma   90.00
#
_symmetry.space_group_name_H-M   'P 1'
#
loop_
_entity.id
_entity.type
_entity.pdbx_description
1 polymer ?
#
loop_
_entity_poly.entity_id
_entity_poly.type
_entity_poly.pdbx_seq_one_letter_code
_entity_poly.pdbx_strand_id
1 'polypeptide(L)'
;ASDACLNRVQQFYSTRPFVVPAQRIESWAFPSGAALTGLRTSQNIPLSHVTDMCLIFPKDPRCITCFENPCYQNMQISTLGRNFPDFPMNTLNEQFFTMQLAANNLDNIFEACDEYEDSLATPRGSATRRYNPASDYTSFFITLQCERNSNGALTFDGLDTQNQNTSIELRGQPIFQGTVDTYYNVDTNGKHPPPPILCTVHDTFWLFTPNNGGSCDYDT
;
A
#
# COMPACT_ATOMS: atom_id res chain seq x y z
N ALA A 1 22.67 -26.80 -17.38
CA ALA A 1 22.39 -26.56 -18.81
C ALA A 1 23.61 -26.98 -19.62
N SER A 2 23.47 -27.43 -20.87
CA SER A 2 24.63 -27.71 -21.74
C SER A 2 25.22 -26.42 -22.31
N ASP A 3 26.52 -26.41 -22.62
CA ASP A 3 27.21 -25.23 -23.19
C ASP A 3 26.57 -24.77 -24.51
N ALA A 4 26.04 -25.71 -25.31
CA ALA A 4 25.30 -25.40 -26.53
C ALA A 4 24.00 -24.63 -26.27
N CYS A 5 23.33 -24.90 -25.13
CA CYS A 5 22.12 -24.17 -24.72
C CYS A 5 22.49 -22.75 -24.27
N LEU A 6 23.52 -22.61 -23.44
CA LEU A 6 23.99 -21.31 -22.96
C LEU A 6 24.47 -20.42 -24.13
N ASN A 7 25.22 -20.97 -25.09
CA ASN A 7 25.66 -20.25 -26.29
C ASN A 7 24.48 -19.78 -27.16
N ARG A 8 23.40 -20.57 -27.27
CA ARG A 8 22.18 -20.16 -27.98
C ARG A 8 21.45 -19.02 -27.27
N VAL A 9 21.33 -19.09 -25.95
CA VAL A 9 20.72 -18.02 -25.14
C VAL A 9 21.53 -16.74 -25.25
N GLN A 10 22.86 -16.84 -25.17
CA GLN A 10 23.77 -15.70 -25.35
C GLN A 10 23.62 -15.08 -26.74
N GLN A 11 23.61 -15.89 -27.81
CA GLN A 11 23.39 -15.39 -29.17
C GLN A 11 22.02 -14.72 -29.32
N PHE A 12 20.98 -15.30 -28.71
CA PHE A 12 19.63 -14.76 -28.77
C PHE A 12 19.54 -13.35 -28.18
N TYR A 13 20.10 -13.12 -26.99
CA TYR A 13 20.07 -11.82 -26.33
C TYR A 13 21.20 -10.87 -26.79
N SER A 14 22.17 -11.35 -27.57
CA SER A 14 23.21 -10.49 -28.15
C SER A 14 22.68 -9.50 -29.20
N THR A 15 21.48 -9.74 -29.76
CA THR A 15 20.86 -8.91 -30.81
C THR A 15 19.45 -8.46 -30.48
N ARG A 16 18.87 -8.94 -29.38
CA ARG A 16 17.48 -8.67 -29.01
C ARG A 16 17.43 -8.10 -27.61
N PRO A 17 16.70 -6.99 -27.39
CA PRO A 17 16.44 -6.56 -26.05
C PRO A 17 15.55 -7.57 -25.34
N PHE A 18 15.63 -7.61 -24.01
CA PHE A 18 14.70 -8.36 -23.19
C PHE A 18 14.14 -7.49 -22.07
N VAL A 19 12.90 -7.78 -21.72
CA VAL A 19 12.12 -7.03 -20.75
C VAL A 19 12.11 -7.81 -19.45
N VAL A 20 12.46 -7.15 -18.35
CA VAL A 20 12.30 -7.68 -16.99
C VAL A 20 11.20 -6.88 -16.32
N PRO A 21 10.03 -7.48 -16.03
CA PRO A 21 8.98 -6.82 -15.27
C PRO A 21 9.51 -6.35 -13.90
N ALA A 22 9.05 -5.20 -13.45
CA ALA A 22 9.41 -4.62 -12.16
C ALA A 22 8.25 -3.79 -11.61
N GLN A 23 8.38 -3.40 -10.35
CA GLN A 23 7.45 -2.47 -9.71
C GLN A 23 8.23 -1.29 -9.13
N ARG A 24 7.71 -0.09 -9.34
CA ARG A 24 8.18 1.14 -8.70
C ARG A 24 7.17 1.52 -7.62
N ILE A 25 7.65 1.85 -6.43
CA ILE A 25 6.82 2.41 -5.35
C ILE A 25 7.23 3.86 -5.16
N GLU A 26 6.25 4.76 -5.21
CA GLU A 26 6.43 6.17 -4.86
C GLU A 26 5.64 6.49 -3.60
N SER A 27 6.26 7.19 -2.65
CA SER A 27 5.63 7.51 -1.37
C SER A 27 5.38 9.01 -1.23
N TRP A 28 4.18 9.36 -0.76
CA TRP A 28 3.69 10.72 -0.58
C TRP A 28 3.07 10.85 0.81
N ALA A 29 3.65 11.71 1.65
CA ALA A 29 2.99 12.06 2.91
C ALA A 29 1.79 12.97 2.63
N PHE A 30 0.65 12.71 3.28
CA PHE A 30 -0.47 13.64 3.23
C PHE A 30 -0.11 14.97 3.93
N PRO A 31 -0.71 16.10 3.54
CA PRO A 31 -0.39 17.41 4.15
C PRO A 31 -0.81 17.53 5.62
N SER A 32 -1.81 16.76 6.05
CA SER A 32 -2.34 16.82 7.41
C SER A 32 -2.49 15.44 8.04
N GLY A 33 -2.20 15.36 9.34
CA GLY A 33 -2.38 14.16 10.15
C GLY A 33 -3.80 13.97 10.66
N ALA A 34 -3.98 12.98 11.53
CA ALA A 34 -5.26 12.72 12.17
C ALA A 34 -5.69 13.90 13.07
N ALA A 35 -6.99 14.17 13.10
CA ALA A 35 -7.65 15.05 14.06
C ALA A 35 -8.53 14.24 15.02
N LEU A 36 -9.10 14.88 16.05
CA LEU A 36 -10.03 14.24 16.99
C LEU A 36 -11.22 13.54 16.30
N THR A 37 -11.69 14.08 15.17
CA THR A 37 -12.81 13.51 14.41
C THR A 37 -12.38 12.49 13.36
N GLY A 38 -11.07 12.20 13.27
CA GLY A 38 -10.48 11.26 12.32
C GLY A 38 -9.64 11.91 11.23
N LEU A 39 -9.56 11.23 10.09
CA LEU A 39 -8.78 11.61 8.92
C LEU A 39 -9.70 12.21 7.86
N ARG A 40 -9.31 13.38 7.36
CA ARG A 40 -9.83 13.99 6.14
C ARG A 40 -8.73 14.86 5.55
N THR A 41 -7.96 14.27 4.65
CA THR A 41 -6.78 14.92 4.06
C THR A 41 -6.71 14.58 2.58
N SER A 42 -6.12 15.46 1.78
CA SER A 42 -6.00 15.25 0.34
C SER A 42 -4.62 15.62 -0.14
N GLN A 43 -4.14 14.86 -1.12
CA GLN A 43 -2.85 15.06 -1.75
C GLN A 43 -3.05 15.09 -3.27
N ASN A 44 -2.47 16.09 -3.93
CA ASN A 44 -2.57 16.26 -5.38
C ASN A 44 -1.30 15.75 -6.05
N ILE A 45 -1.39 14.59 -6.71
CA ILE A 45 -0.27 13.97 -7.43
C ILE A 45 -0.74 13.45 -8.79
N PRO A 46 0.14 13.38 -9.79
CA PRO A 46 -0.15 12.64 -11.01
C PRO A 46 -0.13 11.13 -10.71
N LEU A 47 -1.05 10.38 -11.32
CA LEU A 47 -1.03 8.93 -11.29
C LEU A 47 -0.62 8.45 -12.68
N SER A 48 0.36 7.56 -12.75
CA SER A 48 0.81 6.97 -14.00
C SER A 48 0.89 5.47 -13.81
N HIS A 49 0.01 4.72 -14.45
CA HIS A 49 0.00 3.27 -14.37
C HIS A 49 -0.03 2.69 -12.94
N VAL A 50 -0.85 3.25 -12.05
CA VAL A 50 -0.94 2.78 -10.66
C VAL A 50 -1.83 1.54 -10.54
N THR A 51 -1.25 0.41 -10.12
CA THR A 51 -1.95 -0.87 -9.90
C THR A 51 -2.55 -0.95 -8.51
N ASP A 52 -1.81 -0.47 -7.50
CA ASP A 52 -2.17 -0.55 -6.10
C ASP A 52 -1.80 0.73 -5.37
N MET A 53 -2.56 1.05 -4.33
CA MET A 53 -2.22 2.07 -3.36
C MET A 53 -2.06 1.44 -1.99
N CYS A 54 -1.00 1.80 -1.27
CA CYS A 54 -0.80 1.38 0.11
C CYS A 54 -0.90 2.58 1.05
N LEU A 55 -1.61 2.44 2.18
CA LEU A 55 -1.66 3.43 3.24
C LEU A 55 -0.87 2.96 4.46
N ILE A 56 -0.04 3.86 4.97
CA ILE A 56 0.82 3.63 6.12
C ILE A 56 0.53 4.68 7.19
N PHE A 57 0.51 4.25 8.46
CA PHE A 57 0.08 5.05 9.61
C PHE A 57 1.19 5.15 10.68
N PRO A 58 2.24 5.97 10.44
CA PRO A 58 3.32 6.14 11.40
C PRO A 58 2.83 6.85 12.68
N LYS A 59 3.28 6.38 13.85
CA LYS A 59 3.04 7.04 15.16
C LYS A 59 4.18 7.98 15.58
N ASP A 60 5.35 7.80 15.01
CA ASP A 60 6.54 8.62 15.24
C ASP A 60 7.24 8.86 13.90
N PRO A 61 7.80 10.06 13.65
CA PRO A 61 8.59 10.32 12.42
C PRO A 61 9.78 9.37 12.20
N ARG A 62 10.24 8.69 13.25
CA ARG A 62 11.32 7.69 13.21
C ARG A 62 10.83 6.28 12.86
N CYS A 63 9.53 6.03 12.82
CA CYS A 63 8.97 4.75 12.40
C CYS A 63 9.06 4.65 10.87
N ILE A 64 9.92 3.74 10.39
CA ILE A 64 10.12 3.50 8.95
C ILE A 64 9.56 2.14 8.53
N THR A 65 9.56 1.14 9.42
CA THR A 65 9.14 -0.24 9.12
C THR A 65 8.09 -0.78 10.09
N CYS A 66 7.80 -0.06 11.18
CA CYS A 66 6.93 -0.53 12.27
C CYS A 66 5.67 0.34 12.34
N PHE A 67 4.55 -0.23 11.91
CA PHE A 67 3.26 0.42 11.77
C PHE A 67 2.16 -0.41 12.41
N GLU A 68 1.29 0.25 13.16
CA GLU A 68 0.19 -0.41 13.84
C GLU A 68 -1.15 -0.04 13.20
N ASN A 69 -2.12 -0.95 13.31
CA ASN A 69 -3.49 -0.68 12.90
C ASN A 69 -4.05 0.58 13.60
N PRO A 70 -4.50 1.60 12.86
CA PRO A 70 -5.01 2.82 13.46
C PRO A 70 -6.34 2.62 14.21
N CYS A 71 -7.05 1.50 14.01
CA CYS A 71 -8.39 1.20 14.55
C CYS A 71 -9.45 2.20 14.07
N TYR A 72 -9.50 2.41 12.76
CA TYR A 72 -10.42 3.34 12.11
C TYR A 72 -11.51 2.60 11.32
N GLN A 73 -12.66 3.26 11.19
CA GLN A 73 -13.80 2.88 10.38
C GLN A 73 -14.11 3.95 9.33
N ASN A 74 -14.96 3.61 8.36
CA ASN A 74 -15.24 4.46 7.20
C ASN A 74 -13.97 4.87 6.44
N MET A 75 -12.95 4.01 6.46
CA MET A 75 -11.67 4.22 5.79
C MET A 75 -11.84 4.01 4.29
N GLN A 76 -11.55 5.05 3.48
CA GLN A 76 -11.54 4.98 2.02
C GLN A 76 -10.60 6.03 1.43
N ILE A 77 -10.08 5.74 0.23
CA ILE A 77 -9.52 6.74 -0.66
C ILE A 77 -10.57 7.13 -1.71
N SER A 78 -10.68 8.42 -2.01
CA SER A 78 -11.46 8.92 -3.14
C SER A 78 -10.53 9.60 -4.16
N THR A 79 -10.56 9.16 -5.41
CA THR A 79 -9.84 9.81 -6.51
C THR A 79 -10.56 9.58 -7.84
N LEU A 80 -10.46 10.55 -8.76
CA LEU A 80 -11.08 10.47 -10.09
C LEU A 80 -12.58 10.13 -10.06
N GLY A 81 -13.29 10.61 -9.03
CA GLY A 81 -14.72 10.35 -8.84
C GLY A 81 -15.07 8.92 -8.39
N ARG A 82 -14.08 8.07 -8.06
CA ARG A 82 -14.24 6.70 -7.56
C ARG A 82 -13.74 6.58 -6.13
N ASN A 83 -14.26 5.58 -5.40
CA ASN A 83 -13.81 5.24 -4.05
C ASN A 83 -13.05 3.92 -4.06
N PHE A 84 -11.99 3.82 -3.26
CA PHE A 84 -11.17 2.63 -3.09
C PHE A 84 -11.11 2.25 -1.60
N PRO A 85 -11.66 1.08 -1.23
CA PRO A 85 -12.60 0.27 -2.01
C PRO A 85 -13.96 0.99 -2.16
N ASP A 86 -14.88 0.44 -2.96
CA ASP A 86 -16.19 1.05 -3.22
C ASP A 86 -17.04 1.26 -1.96
N PHE A 87 -16.85 0.41 -0.94
CA PHE A 87 -17.54 0.48 0.34
C PHE A 87 -16.62 0.97 1.47
N PRO A 88 -17.15 1.64 2.50
CA PRO A 88 -16.37 2.08 3.65
C PRO A 88 -15.80 0.91 4.45
N MET A 89 -14.49 0.91 4.71
CA MET A 89 -13.83 -0.16 5.47
C MET A 89 -13.80 0.10 6.97
N ASN A 90 -13.86 -0.97 7.75
CA ASN A 90 -13.54 -1.00 9.17
C ASN A 90 -12.33 -1.91 9.39
N THR A 91 -11.24 -1.32 9.87
CA THR A 91 -9.93 -1.98 10.06
C THR A 91 -9.90 -3.10 11.11
N LEU A 92 -10.98 -3.32 11.85
CA LEU A 92 -11.10 -4.39 12.85
C LEU A 92 -12.07 -5.52 12.43
N ASN A 93 -12.72 -5.40 11.27
CA ASN A 93 -13.73 -6.37 10.84
C ASN A 93 -13.13 -7.49 9.99
N GLU A 94 -13.76 -8.67 10.03
CA GLU A 94 -13.36 -9.85 9.23
C GLU A 94 -13.35 -9.56 7.72
N GLN A 95 -14.28 -8.76 7.22
CA GLN A 95 -14.31 -8.36 5.81
C GLN A 95 -13.03 -7.62 5.39
N PHE A 96 -12.49 -6.76 6.27
CA PHE A 96 -11.25 -6.04 6.00
C PHE A 96 -10.06 -7.00 5.99
N PHE A 97 -10.01 -7.94 6.94
CA PHE A 97 -8.97 -8.98 7.00
C PHE A 97 -8.90 -9.79 5.69
N THR A 98 -10.02 -10.36 5.24
CA THR A 98 -10.07 -11.13 3.98
C THR A 98 -9.67 -10.29 2.78
N MET A 99 -10.12 -9.03 2.72
CA MET A 99 -9.77 -8.13 1.63
C MET A 99 -8.28 -7.81 1.60
N GLN A 100 -7.61 -7.64 2.75
CA GLN A 100 -6.17 -7.43 2.80
C GLN A 100 -5.37 -8.68 2.43
N LEU A 101 -5.83 -9.88 2.80
CA LEU A 101 -5.19 -11.13 2.33
C LEU A 101 -5.27 -11.28 0.81
N ALA A 102 -6.45 -11.06 0.23
CA ALA A 102 -6.65 -11.10 -1.22
C ALA A 102 -5.84 -10.01 -1.94
N ALA A 103 -5.81 -8.79 -1.40
CA ALA A 103 -5.06 -7.68 -1.99
C ALA A 103 -3.55 -7.92 -2.06
N ASN A 104 -3.01 -8.69 -1.11
CA ASN A 104 -1.59 -9.03 -1.04
C ASN A 104 -1.27 -10.42 -1.62
N ASN A 105 -2.24 -11.09 -2.27
CA ASN A 105 -2.11 -12.46 -2.79
C ASN A 105 -1.69 -13.51 -1.73
N LEU A 106 -2.10 -13.30 -0.48
CA LEU A 106 -1.87 -14.18 0.68
C LEU A 106 -3.09 -15.06 0.99
N ASP A 107 -4.06 -15.12 0.08
CA ASP A 107 -5.29 -15.90 0.20
C ASP A 107 -5.21 -17.29 -0.45
N ASN A 108 -4.09 -17.61 -1.12
CA ASN A 108 -3.95 -18.82 -1.93
C ASN A 108 -2.68 -19.64 -1.60
N ILE A 109 -1.64 -19.57 -2.43
CA ILE A 109 -0.46 -20.44 -2.32
C ILE A 109 0.48 -19.99 -1.19
N PHE A 110 0.49 -18.70 -0.89
CA PHE A 110 1.35 -18.10 0.13
C PHE A 110 0.56 -17.81 1.40
N GLU A 111 1.17 -18.11 2.54
CA GLU A 111 0.61 -17.86 3.87
C GLU A 111 1.19 -16.54 4.42
N ALA A 112 0.38 -15.80 5.15
CA ALA A 112 0.85 -14.62 5.87
C ALA A 112 1.75 -15.03 7.05
N CYS A 113 2.68 -14.15 7.43
CA CYS A 113 3.43 -14.36 8.68
C CYS A 113 2.53 -14.03 9.87
N ASP A 114 2.73 -14.71 11.00
CA ASP A 114 2.00 -14.49 12.26
C ASP A 114 1.91 -12.99 12.63
N GLU A 115 3.00 -12.23 12.47
CA GLU A 115 3.05 -10.80 12.75
C GLU A 115 2.09 -9.98 11.87
N TYR A 116 2.00 -10.31 10.58
CA TYR A 116 1.12 -9.63 9.64
C TYR A 116 -0.34 -9.96 9.95
N GLU A 117 -0.66 -11.24 10.19
CA GLU A 117 -2.01 -11.65 10.58
C GLU A 117 -2.44 -10.99 11.89
N ASP A 118 -1.58 -11.00 12.90
CA ASP A 118 -1.82 -10.36 14.19
C ASP A 118 -2.06 -8.85 14.03
N SER A 119 -1.35 -8.20 13.10
CA SER A 119 -1.54 -6.77 12.79
C SER A 119 -2.93 -6.43 12.26
N LEU A 120 -3.55 -7.36 11.55
CA LEU A 120 -4.89 -7.19 10.99
C LEU A 120 -5.99 -7.63 11.96
N ALA A 121 -5.78 -8.72 12.69
CA ALA A 121 -6.82 -9.38 13.47
C ALA A 121 -6.85 -8.99 14.95
N THR A 122 -5.72 -8.61 15.55
CA THR A 122 -5.63 -8.37 17.00
C THR A 122 -6.23 -7.00 17.38
N PRO A 123 -7.28 -6.96 18.22
CA PRO A 123 -7.85 -5.70 18.67
C PRO A 123 -6.83 -4.89 19.50
N ARG A 124 -6.69 -3.59 19.20
CA ARG A 124 -5.78 -2.69 19.94
C ARG A 124 -6.40 -2.08 21.20
N GLY A 125 -7.68 -2.30 21.42
CA GLY A 125 -8.41 -1.74 22.55
C GLY A 125 -9.90 -2.05 22.50
N SER A 126 -10.63 -1.35 23.35
CA SER A 126 -12.08 -1.31 23.41
C SER A 126 -12.56 0.13 23.58
N ALA A 127 -13.87 0.31 23.64
CA ALA A 127 -14.47 1.62 23.94
C ALA A 127 -14.02 2.23 25.29
N THR A 128 -13.41 1.44 26.20
CA THR A 128 -13.07 1.89 27.56
C THR A 128 -11.58 1.83 27.90
N ARG A 129 -10.77 1.02 27.18
CA ARG A 129 -9.34 0.91 27.48
C ARG A 129 -8.52 0.52 26.24
N ARG A 130 -7.24 0.87 26.26
CA ARG A 130 -6.24 0.36 25.30
C ARG A 130 -5.66 -0.95 25.79
N TYR A 131 -5.27 -1.83 24.87
CA TYR A 131 -4.63 -3.10 25.20
C TYR A 131 -3.12 -3.02 24.98
N ASN A 132 -2.37 -3.65 25.86
CA ASN A 132 -0.93 -3.81 25.69
C ASN A 132 -0.65 -4.96 24.70
N PRO A 133 0.41 -4.85 23.88
CA PRO A 133 0.84 -5.96 23.03
C PRO A 133 1.13 -7.22 23.84
N ALA A 134 0.65 -8.36 23.35
CA ALA A 134 1.13 -9.68 23.75
C ALA A 134 2.11 -10.28 22.72
N SER A 135 2.02 -9.84 21.46
CA SER A 135 2.88 -10.18 20.31
C SER A 135 3.30 -8.92 19.55
N ASP A 136 4.18 -9.07 18.56
CA ASP A 136 4.48 -8.02 17.59
C ASP A 136 3.38 -7.99 16.53
N TYR A 137 2.84 -6.80 16.27
CA TYR A 137 1.81 -6.54 15.26
C TYR A 137 2.14 -5.25 14.48
N THR A 138 3.44 -4.96 14.35
CA THR A 138 3.93 -3.73 13.73
C THR A 138 4.13 -3.82 12.21
N SER A 139 3.57 -4.84 11.57
CA SER A 139 3.57 -5.01 10.11
C SER A 139 2.29 -4.50 9.41
N PHE A 140 1.57 -3.53 10.00
CA PHE A 140 0.30 -3.08 9.45
C PHE A 140 0.43 -2.09 8.29
N PHE A 141 -0.23 -2.36 7.18
CA PHE A 141 -0.51 -1.39 6.11
C PHE A 141 -1.84 -1.75 5.46
N ILE A 142 -2.41 -0.81 4.68
CA ILE A 142 -3.65 -1.06 3.94
C ILE A 142 -3.34 -1.04 2.46
N THR A 143 -3.46 -2.18 1.80
CA THR A 143 -3.41 -2.30 0.34
C THR A 143 -4.79 -2.06 -0.25
N LEU A 144 -4.84 -1.24 -1.30
CA LEU A 144 -6.02 -0.89 -2.08
C LEU A 144 -5.74 -1.19 -3.54
N GLN A 145 -6.30 -2.29 -4.03
CA GLN A 145 -6.21 -2.66 -5.44
C GLN A 145 -6.97 -1.64 -6.28
N CYS A 146 -6.25 -1.00 -7.20
CA CYS A 146 -6.80 -0.04 -8.14
C CYS A 146 -7.14 -0.72 -9.47
N GLU A 147 -6.36 -1.73 -9.86
CA GLU A 147 -6.66 -2.61 -10.98
C GLU A 147 -7.73 -3.65 -10.64
N ARG A 148 -8.47 -4.10 -11.67
CA ARG A 148 -9.32 -5.28 -11.52
C ARG A 148 -8.46 -6.53 -11.68
N ASN A 149 -8.56 -7.44 -10.71
CA ASN A 149 -8.04 -8.81 -10.87
C ASN A 149 -8.64 -9.43 -12.13
N SER A 150 -7.84 -9.50 -13.18
CA SER A 150 -8.30 -9.79 -14.53
C SER A 150 -7.97 -11.21 -14.96
N ASN A 151 -7.82 -12.17 -14.05
CA ASN A 151 -7.73 -13.62 -14.38
C ASN A 151 -6.83 -13.94 -15.60
N GLY A 152 -5.72 -13.22 -15.78
CA GLY A 152 -4.78 -13.43 -16.88
C GLY A 152 -5.02 -12.62 -18.18
N ALA A 153 -5.84 -11.56 -18.17
CA ALA A 153 -5.98 -10.66 -19.33
C ALA A 153 -4.88 -9.58 -19.34
N LEU A 154 -4.26 -9.34 -20.51
CA LEU A 154 -3.16 -8.38 -20.74
C LEU A 154 -3.61 -6.91 -20.76
N THR A 155 -4.81 -6.59 -20.27
CA THR A 155 -5.36 -5.24 -20.32
C THR A 155 -5.07 -4.50 -19.02
N PHE A 156 -4.19 -3.51 -19.10
CA PHE A 156 -3.91 -2.59 -18.00
C PHE A 156 -5.16 -1.73 -17.69
N ASP A 157 -5.72 -1.85 -16.48
CA ASP A 157 -6.87 -1.08 -15.98
C ASP A 157 -6.50 -0.29 -14.70
N GLY A 158 -5.21 -0.02 -14.48
CA GLY A 158 -4.75 0.80 -13.37
C GLY A 158 -5.07 2.28 -13.55
N LEU A 159 -4.81 3.09 -12.52
CA LEU A 159 -5.09 4.53 -12.55
C LEU A 159 -4.01 5.27 -13.32
N ASP A 160 -4.41 5.96 -14.39
CA ASP A 160 -3.58 6.86 -15.17
C ASP A 160 -4.30 8.19 -15.40
N THR A 161 -3.63 9.28 -15.07
CA THR A 161 -4.10 10.65 -15.25
C THR A 161 -3.36 11.39 -16.35
N GLN A 162 -2.51 10.71 -17.13
CA GLN A 162 -1.76 11.30 -18.24
C GLN A 162 -0.97 12.54 -17.81
N ASN A 163 -0.26 12.41 -16.68
CA ASN A 163 0.53 13.48 -16.04
C ASN A 163 -0.27 14.68 -15.51
N GLN A 164 -1.61 14.59 -15.45
CA GLN A 164 -2.42 15.60 -14.76
C GLN A 164 -2.50 15.30 -13.27
N ASN A 165 -2.35 16.32 -12.44
CA ASN A 165 -2.54 16.17 -11.00
C ASN A 165 -4.01 15.87 -10.69
N THR A 166 -4.25 14.79 -9.95
CA THR A 166 -5.57 14.47 -9.39
C THR A 166 -5.54 14.55 -7.88
N SER A 167 -6.67 14.89 -7.27
CA SER A 167 -6.83 14.82 -5.83
C SER A 167 -7.04 13.37 -5.41
N ILE A 168 -6.26 12.95 -4.42
CA ILE A 168 -6.44 11.68 -3.71
C ILE A 168 -6.83 12.06 -2.29
N GLU A 169 -8.08 11.78 -1.93
CA GLU A 169 -8.63 12.14 -0.63
C GLU A 169 -8.68 10.92 0.27
N LEU A 170 -7.98 10.95 1.40
CA LEU A 170 -8.07 9.95 2.45
C LEU A 170 -9.10 10.39 3.49
N ARG A 171 -10.08 9.52 3.76
CA ARG A 171 -11.04 9.69 4.85
C ARG A 171 -11.08 8.50 5.79
N GLY A 172 -11.41 8.77 7.05
CA GLY A 172 -11.56 7.76 8.08
C GLY A 172 -11.94 8.35 9.43
N GLN A 173 -12.52 7.53 10.30
CA GLN A 173 -12.95 7.94 11.63
C GLN A 173 -12.47 6.94 12.69
N PRO A 174 -12.01 7.39 13.86
CA PRO A 174 -11.59 6.47 14.91
C PRO A 174 -12.77 5.64 15.40
N ILE A 175 -12.55 4.32 15.57
CA ILE A 175 -13.53 3.41 16.18
C ILE A 175 -13.64 3.71 17.69
N PHE A 176 -12.49 3.95 18.33
CA PHE A 176 -12.40 4.31 19.74
C PHE A 176 -12.03 5.79 19.86
N GLN A 177 -12.89 6.59 20.50
CA GLN A 177 -12.71 8.04 20.59
C GLN A 177 -12.12 8.50 21.92
N GLY A 178 -11.54 9.71 21.93
CA GLY A 178 -10.99 10.31 23.15
C GLY A 178 -9.68 9.65 23.58
N THR A 179 -9.51 9.42 24.88
CA THR A 179 -8.25 8.91 25.45
C THR A 179 -7.92 7.47 25.02
N VAL A 180 -8.87 6.74 24.45
CA VAL A 180 -8.67 5.37 23.96
C VAL A 180 -8.29 5.30 22.48
N ASP A 181 -8.33 6.42 21.73
CA ASP A 181 -7.88 6.47 20.33
C ASP A 181 -6.38 6.16 20.25
N THR A 182 -6.02 5.01 19.69
CA THR A 182 -4.63 4.53 19.70
C THR A 182 -3.75 5.16 18.63
N TYR A 183 -4.33 5.80 17.61
CA TYR A 183 -3.59 6.45 16.53
C TYR A 183 -3.41 7.94 16.81
N TYR A 184 -4.50 8.67 17.07
CA TYR A 184 -4.45 10.12 17.29
C TYR A 184 -3.71 10.49 18.58
N ASN A 185 -3.90 9.72 19.65
CA ASN A 185 -3.28 9.94 20.95
C ASN A 185 -2.16 8.91 21.17
N VAL A 186 -1.00 9.14 20.52
CA VAL A 186 0.13 8.19 20.50
C VAL A 186 0.63 7.88 21.90
N ASP A 187 0.75 8.90 22.75
CA ASP A 187 1.15 8.76 24.15
C ASP A 187 0.26 9.58 25.10
N THR A 188 0.53 9.46 26.40
CA THR A 188 -0.16 10.22 27.45
C THR A 188 0.29 11.68 27.55
N ASN A 189 1.33 12.08 26.81
CA ASN A 189 1.91 13.42 26.85
C ASN A 189 1.29 14.35 25.79
N GLY A 190 0.26 13.90 25.10
CA GLY A 190 -0.41 14.67 24.05
C GLY A 190 0.34 14.66 22.72
N LYS A 191 1.19 13.66 22.48
CA LYS A 191 1.83 13.48 21.18
C LYS A 191 0.83 12.98 20.14
N HIS A 192 0.83 13.64 18.99
CA HIS A 192 0.04 13.28 17.82
C HIS A 192 0.91 12.60 16.75
N PRO A 193 0.33 11.72 15.93
CA PRO A 193 1.07 11.02 14.89
C PRO A 193 1.44 11.98 13.74
N PRO A 194 2.54 11.71 13.02
CA PRO A 194 2.77 12.33 11.71
C PRO A 194 1.61 12.02 10.72
N PRO A 195 1.53 12.75 9.59
CA PRO A 195 0.55 12.44 8.56
C PRO A 195 0.68 11.01 8.03
N PRO A 196 -0.45 10.36 7.67
CA PRO A 196 -0.39 9.10 6.94
C PRO A 196 0.41 9.25 5.65
N ILE A 197 0.97 8.14 5.18
CA ILE A 197 1.74 8.08 3.95
C ILE A 197 0.95 7.25 2.95
N LEU A 198 0.74 7.80 1.75
CA LEU A 198 0.25 7.11 0.59
C LEU A 198 1.44 6.58 -0.20
N CYS A 199 1.45 5.29 -0.52
CA CYS A 199 2.37 4.72 -1.50
C CYS A 199 1.58 4.34 -2.74
N THR A 200 2.03 4.76 -3.92
CA THR A 200 1.50 4.32 -5.21
C THR A 200 2.44 3.26 -5.78
N VAL A 201 1.88 2.13 -6.17
CA VAL A 201 2.60 1.02 -6.81
C VAL A 201 2.35 1.12 -8.30
N HIS A 202 3.44 1.13 -9.06
CA HIS A 202 3.44 1.28 -10.51
C HIS A 202 4.08 0.04 -11.11
N ASP A 203 3.37 -0.61 -12.03
CA ASP A 203 3.97 -1.62 -12.86
C ASP A 203 4.88 -0.97 -13.90
N THR A 204 6.13 -1.42 -13.94
CA THR A 204 7.17 -0.93 -14.82
C THR A 204 7.99 -2.10 -15.35
N PHE A 205 8.99 -1.82 -16.16
CA PHE A 205 9.92 -2.83 -16.63
C PHE A 205 11.30 -2.23 -16.87
N TRP A 206 12.29 -3.10 -16.73
CA TRP A 206 13.65 -2.82 -17.15
C TRP A 206 13.86 -3.35 -18.56
N LEU A 207 14.35 -2.49 -19.45
CA LEU A 207 14.73 -2.89 -20.80
C LEU A 207 16.25 -3.08 -20.87
N PHE A 208 16.68 -4.32 -21.04
CA PHE A 208 18.08 -4.64 -21.27
C PHE A 208 18.34 -4.72 -22.76
N THR A 209 19.23 -3.89 -23.29
CA THR A 209 19.54 -3.86 -24.72
C THR A 209 21.04 -3.93 -25.01
N PRO A 210 21.48 -4.78 -25.95
CA PRO A 210 22.88 -4.79 -26.39
C PRO A 210 23.24 -3.51 -27.18
N ASN A 211 22.26 -2.77 -27.69
CA ASN A 211 22.48 -1.61 -28.58
C ASN A 211 23.15 -0.42 -27.89
N ASN A 212 23.02 -0.31 -26.56
CA ASN A 212 23.67 0.73 -25.74
C ASN A 212 24.84 0.18 -24.93
N GLY A 213 25.59 -0.78 -25.49
CA GLY A 213 26.73 -1.40 -24.80
C GLY A 213 26.34 -2.29 -23.61
N GLY A 214 25.09 -2.79 -23.59
CA GLY A 214 24.55 -3.58 -22.49
C GLY A 214 23.96 -2.74 -21.34
N SER A 215 23.65 -1.45 -21.56
CA SER A 215 22.97 -0.64 -20.55
C SER A 215 21.54 -1.11 -20.31
N CYS A 216 21.07 -0.87 -19.09
CA CYS A 216 19.70 -1.07 -18.67
C CYS A 216 18.99 0.28 -18.73
N ASP A 217 17.98 0.39 -19.59
CA ASP A 217 17.19 1.61 -19.72
C ASP A 217 15.89 1.42 -18.91
N TYR A 218 15.53 2.44 -18.14
CA TYR A 218 14.35 2.48 -17.28
C TYR A 218 13.25 3.29 -17.98
N ASP A 219 12.04 2.74 -18.10
CA ASP A 219 10.88 3.49 -18.62
C ASP A 219 10.31 4.37 -17.50
N THR A 220 10.41 5.70 -17.67
CA THR A 220 10.01 6.69 -16.65
C THR A 220 8.53 7.01 -16.67
#